data_AF-A0A9E3WSH7-F1
#
_entry.id   AF-A0A9E3WSH7-F1
#
_cell.length_a   1.000
_cell.length_b   1.000
_cell.length_c   1.000
_cell.angle_alpha   90.00
_cell.angle_beta   90.00
_cell.angle_gamma   90.00
#
_symmetry.space_group_name_H-M   'P 1'
#
loop_
_entity.id
_entity.type
_entity.pdbx_description
1 polymer ?
#
loop_
_entity_poly.entity_id
_entity_poly.type
_entity_poly.pdbx_seq_one_letter_code
_entity_poly.pdbx_strand_id
1 'polypeptide(L)'
;MRIVLCFCIGCCLATATVWGDEIDASLEVIQQVGPLGEAAPAAEAAWKKLAAVELPALPRLLAALDTANPLAANYIRSAVEAAVQRRLAQGEKLPVAALETFVTSGENHPRARRFAYELLLGADPTAGDRLL
;
A
#
# COMPACT_ATOMS: atom_id res chain seq x y z
N MET A 1 -35.79 40.45 15.97
CA MET A 1 -35.61 39.15 16.65
C MET A 1 -36.45 38.13 15.86
N ARG A 2 -35.91 37.37 14.91
CA ARG A 2 -35.10 36.16 15.07
C ARG A 2 -34.24 35.94 13.81
N ILE A 3 -32.96 35.68 14.04
CA ILE A 3 -32.00 35.20 13.04
C ILE A 3 -32.33 33.73 12.77
N VAL A 4 -32.49 33.33 11.51
CA VAL A 4 -32.37 31.92 11.11
C VAL A 4 -31.21 31.83 10.13
N LEU A 5 -30.08 31.47 10.71
CA LEU A 5 -28.85 31.06 10.08
C LEU A 5 -29.09 29.66 9.47
N CYS A 6 -29.25 29.56 8.16
CA CYS A 6 -29.27 28.27 7.46
C CYS A 6 -27.81 27.85 7.28
N PHE A 7 -27.33 27.04 8.21
CA PHE A 7 -25.95 26.60 8.31
C PHE A 7 -25.70 25.50 7.26
N CYS A 8 -25.00 25.86 6.19
CA CYS A 8 -24.36 24.91 5.29
C CYS A 8 -23.22 24.20 6.04
N ILE A 9 -23.39 22.94 6.43
CA ILE A 9 -22.33 22.02 6.84
C ILE A 9 -22.75 20.67 6.29
N GLY A 10 -22.12 20.15 5.23
CA GLY A 10 -20.80 19.57 5.35
C GLY A 10 -20.93 18.06 5.57
N CYS A 11 -21.51 17.36 4.59
CA CYS A 11 -21.58 15.90 4.58
C CYS A 11 -20.33 15.35 3.87
N CYS A 12 -19.19 15.35 4.57
CA CYS A 12 -18.03 14.54 4.22
C CYS A 12 -18.05 13.29 5.10
N LEU A 13 -18.88 12.31 4.75
CA LEU A 13 -18.89 11.01 5.42
C LEU A 13 -18.01 10.02 4.65
N ALA A 14 -16.83 9.81 5.22
CA ALA A 14 -15.92 8.66 5.15
C ALA A 14 -16.33 7.49 4.24
N THR A 15 -15.69 7.40 3.06
CA THR A 15 -15.67 6.19 2.21
C THR A 15 -14.44 5.31 2.44
N ALA A 16 -13.57 5.64 3.39
CA ALA A 16 -12.25 5.02 3.53
C ALA A 16 -12.27 3.60 4.17
N THR A 17 -13.32 3.23 4.92
CA THR A 17 -13.37 1.95 5.65
C THR A 17 -13.49 0.74 4.72
N VAL A 18 -14.38 0.81 3.72
CA VAL A 18 -14.64 -0.32 2.81
C VAL A 18 -13.41 -0.75 2.01
N TRP A 19 -12.58 0.21 1.60
CA TRP A 19 -11.37 -0.07 0.83
C TRP A 19 -10.26 -0.66 1.71
N GLY A 20 -10.21 -0.26 2.98
CA GLY A 20 -9.28 -0.82 3.93
C GLY A 20 -9.55 -2.29 4.21
N ASP A 21 -10.82 -2.63 4.42
CA ASP A 21 -11.25 -4.00 4.71
C ASP A 21 -10.96 -4.95 3.54
N GLU A 22 -11.13 -4.48 2.29
CA GLU A 22 -10.83 -5.28 1.10
C GLU A 22 -9.33 -5.53 0.89
N ILE A 23 -8.48 -4.56 1.23
CA ILE A 23 -7.02 -4.72 1.18
C ILE A 23 -6.58 -5.79 2.18
N ASP A 24 -7.06 -5.72 3.42
CA ASP A 24 -6.70 -6.70 4.45
C ASP A 24 -7.17 -8.10 4.08
N ALA A 25 -8.42 -8.25 3.63
CA ALA A 25 -8.94 -9.54 3.19
C ALA A 25 -8.11 -10.13 2.02
N SER A 26 -7.65 -9.27 1.10
CA SER A 26 -6.80 -9.70 -0.02
C SER A 26 -5.40 -10.11 0.44
N LEU A 27 -4.83 -9.36 1.40
CA LEU A 27 -3.54 -9.70 2.01
C LEU A 27 -3.63 -11.01 2.77
N GLU A 28 -4.67 -11.22 3.59
CA GLU A 28 -4.90 -12.47 4.30
C GLU A 28 -4.92 -13.68 3.36
N VAL A 29 -5.62 -13.59 2.24
CA VAL A 29 -5.63 -14.65 1.21
C VAL A 29 -4.24 -14.94 0.67
N ILE A 30 -3.44 -13.91 0.38
CA ILE A 30 -2.07 -14.08 -0.12
C ILE A 30 -1.15 -14.67 0.95
N GLN A 31 -1.35 -14.35 2.23
CA GLN A 31 -0.55 -14.93 3.31
C GLN A 31 -0.76 -16.44 3.47
N GLN A 32 -1.91 -16.97 3.03
CA GLN A 32 -2.22 -18.40 3.09
C GLN A 32 -1.58 -19.22 1.96
N VAL A 33 -0.86 -18.60 1.01
CA VAL A 33 -0.25 -19.34 -0.09
C VAL A 33 0.83 -20.28 0.44
N GLY A 34 0.57 -21.58 0.33
CA GLY A 34 1.46 -22.64 0.81
C GLY A 34 2.69 -22.84 -0.07
N PRO A 35 3.70 -23.59 0.42
CA PRO A 35 4.97 -23.81 -0.28
C PRO A 35 4.83 -24.54 -1.63
N LEU A 36 3.72 -25.24 -1.85
CA LEU A 36 3.41 -25.95 -3.11
C LEU A 36 2.47 -25.15 -4.04
N GLY A 37 2.24 -23.85 -3.76
CA GLY A 37 1.28 -23.04 -4.53
C GLY A 37 -0.17 -23.33 -4.20
N GLU A 38 -0.44 -23.87 -3.00
CA GLU A 38 -1.79 -24.01 -2.48
C GLU A 38 -2.49 -22.64 -2.45
N ALA A 39 -3.79 -22.62 -2.76
CA ALA A 39 -4.58 -21.40 -2.91
C ALA A 39 -4.11 -20.43 -4.02
N ALA A 40 -3.26 -20.84 -4.97
CA ALA A 40 -2.79 -19.98 -6.07
C ALA A 40 -3.92 -19.26 -6.86
N PRO A 41 -5.07 -19.89 -7.19
CA PRO A 41 -6.17 -19.18 -7.86
C PRO A 41 -6.78 -18.06 -7.01
N ALA A 42 -6.95 -18.28 -5.71
CA ALA A 42 -7.46 -17.27 -4.78
C ALA A 42 -6.45 -16.14 -4.59
N ALA A 43 -5.16 -16.48 -4.50
CA ALA A 43 -4.06 -15.52 -4.44
C ALA A 43 -3.95 -14.67 -5.70
N GLU A 44 -4.19 -15.23 -6.89
CA GLU A 44 -4.22 -14.46 -8.13
C GLU A 44 -5.36 -13.44 -8.13
N ALA A 45 -6.56 -13.84 -7.67
CA ALA A 45 -7.70 -12.93 -7.57
C ALA A 45 -7.44 -11.81 -6.54
N ALA A 46 -6.86 -12.14 -5.38
CA ALA A 46 -6.46 -11.17 -4.38
C ALA A 46 -5.36 -10.23 -4.89
N TRP A 47 -4.37 -10.76 -5.60
CA TRP A 47 -3.29 -9.99 -6.21
C TRP A 47 -3.82 -8.94 -7.19
N LYS A 48 -4.82 -9.28 -8.02
CA LYS A 48 -5.45 -8.31 -8.96
C LYS A 48 -6.05 -7.11 -8.23
N LYS A 49 -6.64 -7.33 -7.04
CA LYS A 49 -7.18 -6.25 -6.21
C LYS A 49 -6.05 -5.39 -5.65
N LEU A 50 -5.02 -6.01 -5.10
CA LEU A 50 -3.86 -5.29 -4.54
C LEU A 50 -3.07 -4.51 -5.60
N ALA A 51 -2.91 -5.06 -6.81
CA ALA A 51 -2.26 -4.39 -7.93
C ALA A 51 -3.06 -3.18 -8.46
N ALA A 52 -4.32 -3.01 -8.06
CA ALA A 52 -5.19 -1.93 -8.46
C ALA A 52 -5.35 -0.83 -7.40
N VAL A 53 -4.71 -0.94 -6.23
CA VAL A 53 -4.87 0.04 -5.14
C VAL A 53 -4.36 1.43 -5.52
N GLU A 54 -4.84 2.43 -4.79
CA GLU A 54 -4.32 3.80 -4.86
C GLU A 54 -2.98 3.90 -4.12
N LEU A 55 -2.14 4.84 -4.53
CA LEU A 55 -0.80 5.04 -3.94
C LEU A 55 -0.78 5.26 -2.42
N PRO A 56 -1.77 5.91 -1.76
CA PRO A 56 -1.81 6.03 -0.30
C PRO A 56 -1.88 4.68 0.46
N ALA A 57 -2.28 3.59 -0.20
CA ALA A 57 -2.32 2.26 0.41
C ALA A 57 -0.94 1.57 0.47
N LEU A 58 0.09 2.09 -0.20
CA LEU A 58 1.40 1.44 -0.31
C LEU A 58 2.03 1.05 1.04
N PRO A 59 2.06 1.90 2.08
CA PRO A 59 2.63 1.51 3.37
C PRO A 59 1.95 0.28 3.97
N ARG A 60 0.65 0.10 3.74
CA ARG A 60 -0.11 -1.07 4.23
C ARG A 60 0.29 -2.35 3.52
N LEU A 61 0.43 -2.31 2.19
CA LEU A 61 0.91 -3.45 1.41
C LEU A 61 2.36 -3.80 1.80
N LEU A 62 3.21 -2.79 2.00
CA LEU A 62 4.60 -2.99 2.42
C LEU A 62 4.70 -3.61 3.81
N ALA A 63 3.87 -3.19 4.76
CA ALA A 63 3.81 -3.77 6.11
C ALA A 63 3.45 -5.26 6.10
N ALA A 64 2.66 -5.73 5.13
CA ALA A 64 2.32 -7.15 5.02
C ALA A 64 3.51 -8.06 4.71
N LEU A 65 4.65 -7.50 4.27
CA LEU A 65 5.89 -8.25 4.09
C LEU A 65 6.50 -8.71 5.43
N ASP A 66 6.12 -8.10 6.55
CA ASP A 66 6.67 -8.41 7.87
C ASP A 66 6.35 -9.84 8.31
N THR A 67 5.17 -10.33 7.92
CA THR A 67 4.67 -11.68 8.27
C THR A 67 4.65 -12.64 7.07
N ALA A 68 5.17 -12.22 5.91
CA ALA A 68 5.02 -12.97 4.68
C ALA A 68 6.00 -14.14 4.56
N ASN A 69 5.47 -15.31 4.18
CA ASN A 69 6.30 -16.41 3.69
C ASN A 69 6.94 -16.03 2.32
N PRO A 70 7.97 -16.75 1.83
CA PRO A 70 8.67 -16.37 0.60
C PRO A 70 7.77 -16.23 -0.63
N LEU A 71 6.72 -17.03 -0.76
CA LEU A 71 5.82 -16.97 -1.91
C LEU A 71 4.82 -15.82 -1.77
N ALA A 72 4.23 -15.64 -0.57
CA ALA A 72 3.40 -14.49 -0.25
C ALA A 72 4.16 -13.16 -0.47
N ALA A 73 5.43 -13.10 -0.07
CA ALA A 73 6.28 -11.93 -0.26
C ALA A 73 6.48 -11.58 -1.74
N ASN A 74 6.54 -12.58 -2.63
CA ASN A 74 6.64 -12.36 -4.07
C ASN A 74 5.33 -11.82 -4.65
N TYR A 75 4.19 -12.34 -4.23
CA TYR A 75 2.88 -11.77 -4.58
C TYR A 75 2.75 -10.32 -4.11
N ILE A 76 3.09 -10.02 -2.86
CA ILE A 76 2.99 -8.66 -2.31
C ILE A 76 3.92 -7.70 -3.06
N ARG A 77 5.20 -8.08 -3.28
CA ARG A 77 6.16 -7.23 -4.01
C ARG A 77 5.66 -6.88 -5.41
N SER A 78 5.25 -7.90 -6.17
CA SER A 78 4.75 -7.70 -7.54
C SER A 78 3.45 -6.90 -7.58
N ALA A 79 2.57 -7.03 -6.58
CA ALA A 79 1.37 -6.20 -6.46
C ALA A 79 1.72 -4.72 -6.23
N VAL A 80 2.68 -4.45 -5.33
CA VAL A 80 3.19 -3.09 -5.08
C VAL A 80 3.79 -2.50 -6.36
N GLU A 81 4.65 -3.24 -7.07
CA GLU A 81 5.25 -2.79 -8.33
C GLU A 81 4.18 -2.47 -9.37
N ALA A 82 3.20 -3.36 -9.56
CA ALA A 82 2.11 -3.17 -10.52
C ALA A 82 1.26 -1.94 -10.18
N ALA A 83 0.92 -1.75 -8.89
CA ALA A 83 0.19 -0.58 -8.43
C ALA A 83 0.98 0.71 -8.69
N VAL A 84 2.26 0.75 -8.31
CA VAL A 84 3.13 1.90 -8.55
C VAL A 84 3.22 2.22 -10.04
N GLN A 85 3.58 1.24 -10.88
CA GLN A 85 3.73 1.44 -12.32
C GLN A 85 2.46 1.98 -12.97
N ARG A 86 1.30 1.40 -12.64
CA ARG A 86 0.00 1.83 -13.17
C ARG A 86 -0.29 3.29 -12.82
N ARG A 87 -0.10 3.67 -11.56
CA ARG A 87 -0.48 4.99 -11.04
C ARG A 87 0.48 6.07 -11.51
N LEU A 88 1.78 5.78 -11.56
CA LEU A 88 2.77 6.69 -12.15
C LEU A 88 2.50 6.91 -13.65
N ALA A 89 2.10 5.88 -14.39
CA ALA A 89 1.69 6.01 -15.79
C ALA A 89 0.43 6.89 -15.96
N GLN A 90 -0.37 7.05 -14.91
CA GLN A 90 -1.53 7.95 -14.86
C GLN A 90 -1.18 9.37 -14.37
N GLY A 91 0.10 9.65 -14.10
CA GLY A 91 0.58 10.96 -13.63
C GLY A 91 0.38 11.19 -12.12
N GLU A 92 0.00 10.16 -11.36
CA GLU A 92 -0.03 10.24 -9.90
C GLU A 92 1.39 10.28 -9.32
N LYS A 93 1.51 10.68 -8.05
CA LYS A 93 2.79 10.80 -7.34
C LYS A 93 2.83 9.88 -6.13
N LEU A 94 4.00 9.28 -5.88
CA LEU A 94 4.20 8.48 -4.68
C LEU A 94 3.93 9.30 -3.40
N PRO A 95 3.42 8.67 -2.33
CA PRO A 95 3.20 9.33 -1.05
C PRO A 95 4.53 9.43 -0.30
N VAL A 96 5.40 10.34 -0.76
CA VAL A 96 6.81 10.46 -0.31
C VAL A 96 6.93 10.50 1.21
N ALA A 97 6.20 11.39 1.89
CA ALA A 97 6.28 11.52 3.34
C ALA A 97 5.87 10.24 4.09
N ALA A 98 4.87 9.51 3.58
CA ALA A 98 4.43 8.26 4.18
C ALA A 98 5.46 7.14 3.98
N LEU A 99 6.10 7.08 2.79
CA LEU A 99 7.17 6.14 2.52
C LEU A 99 8.44 6.46 3.32
N GLU A 100 8.81 7.72 3.49
CA GLU A 100 9.95 8.12 4.35
C GLU A 100 9.71 7.75 5.81
N THR A 101 8.49 7.97 6.31
CA THR A 101 8.07 7.50 7.65
C THR A 101 8.18 5.98 7.74
N PHE A 102 7.76 5.27 6.71
CA PHE A 102 7.85 3.81 6.65
C PHE A 102 9.30 3.31 6.66
N VAL A 103 10.20 3.96 5.91
CA VAL A 103 11.62 3.59 5.82
C VAL A 103 12.34 3.80 7.16
N THR A 104 12.01 4.86 7.88
CA THR A 104 12.67 5.25 9.13
C THR A 104 12.10 4.54 10.37
N SER A 105 10.91 3.92 10.27
CA SER A 105 10.32 3.15 11.36
C SER A 105 11.12 1.86 11.65
N GLY A 106 11.65 1.75 12.87
CA GLY A 106 12.36 0.56 13.34
C GLY A 106 11.49 -0.70 13.48
N GLU A 107 10.18 -0.52 13.58
CA GLU A 107 9.20 -1.60 13.74
C GLU A 107 8.98 -2.40 12.44
N ASN A 108 9.19 -1.76 11.29
CA ASN A 108 8.97 -2.41 9.98
C ASN A 108 10.13 -3.35 9.63
N HIS A 109 9.81 -4.46 8.96
CA HIS A 109 10.82 -5.45 8.59
C HIS A 109 11.90 -4.84 7.66
N PRO A 110 13.21 -5.13 7.86
CA PRO A 110 14.29 -4.50 7.09
C PRO A 110 14.14 -4.62 5.57
N ARG A 111 13.60 -5.74 5.08
CA ARG A 111 13.32 -5.93 3.64
C ARG A 111 12.19 -5.04 3.14
N ALA A 112 11.15 -4.81 3.95
CA ALA A 112 10.05 -3.92 3.59
C ALA A 112 10.54 -2.47 3.52
N ARG A 113 11.34 -2.03 4.51
CA ARG A 113 11.94 -0.69 4.53
C ARG A 113 12.86 -0.47 3.34
N ARG A 114 13.72 -1.45 3.02
CA ARG A 114 14.57 -1.38 1.83
C ARG A 114 13.75 -1.23 0.55
N PHE A 115 12.68 -1.99 0.41
CA PHE A 115 11.84 -1.90 -0.78
C PHE A 115 11.14 -0.54 -0.90
N ALA A 116 10.62 0.00 0.21
CA ALA A 116 10.07 1.35 0.25
C ALA A 116 11.10 2.42 -0.15
N TYR A 117 12.36 2.26 0.29
CA TYR A 117 13.46 3.14 -0.09
C TYR A 117 13.80 3.03 -1.59
N GLU A 118 13.80 1.83 -2.16
CA GLU A 118 14.03 1.62 -3.60
C GLU A 118 12.92 2.28 -4.45
N LEU A 119 11.65 2.23 -4.00
CA LEU A 119 10.56 2.95 -4.65
C LEU A 119 10.76 4.47 -4.60
N LEU A 120 11.22 5.00 -3.45
CA LEU A 120 11.54 6.42 -3.31
C LEU A 120 12.65 6.85 -4.26
N LEU A 121 13.77 6.11 -4.33
CA LEU A 121 14.86 6.43 -5.25
C LEU A 121 14.43 6.41 -6.72
N GLY A 122 13.51 5.51 -7.08
CA GLY A 122 12.96 5.44 -8.44
C GLY A 122 12.15 6.69 -8.84
N ALA A 123 11.51 7.36 -7.88
CA ALA A 123 10.71 8.57 -8.12
C ALA A 123 11.47 9.88 -7.82
N ASP A 124 12.38 9.84 -6.86
CA ASP A 124 13.18 10.96 -6.38
C ASP A 124 14.59 10.48 -6.01
N PRO A 125 15.58 10.69 -6.91
CA PRO A 125 16.96 10.30 -6.66
C PRO A 125 17.61 10.97 -5.43
N THR A 126 17.05 12.09 -4.95
CA THR A 126 17.56 12.82 -3.77
C THR A 126 17.08 12.23 -2.45
N ALA A 127 16.24 11.19 -2.47
CA ALA A 127 15.76 10.54 -1.25
C ALA A 127 16.89 9.94 -0.39
N GLY A 128 18.02 9.56 -1.02
CA GLY A 128 19.21 9.10 -0.30
C GLY A 128 19.76 10.17 0.66
N ASP A 129 19.84 11.41 0.21
CA ASP A 129 20.40 12.53 1.00
C ASP A 129 19.56 12.88 2.24
N ARG A 130 18.30 12.44 2.29
CA ARG A 130 17.38 12.68 3.40
C ARG A 130 17.32 11.53 4.40
N LEU A 131 17.69 10.33 3.99
CA LEU A 131 17.47 9.08 4.74
C LEU A 131 18.76 8.38 5.18
N LEU A 132 19.92 8.83 4.68
CA LEU A 132 21.27 8.35 5.00
C LEU A 132 22.16 9.51 5.44
#